data_AF-A0A375YH91-F1
#
_entry.id   AF-A0A375YH91-F1
#
_cell.length_a   1.000
_cell.length_b   1.000
_cell.length_c   1.000
_cell.angle_alpha   90.00
_cell.angle_beta   90.00
_cell.angle_gamma   90.00
#
_symmetry.space_group_name_H-M   'P 1'
#
loop_
_entity.id
_entity.type
_entity.pdbx_description
1 polymer ?
#
loop_
_entity_poly.entity_id
_entity_poly.type
_entity_poly.pdbx_seq_one_letter_code
_entity_poly.pdbx_strand_id
1 'polypeptide(L)'
;MTGYWTDLALVAVLVLINGALSGSEAAFIALGEEQLREMERRGGGVDRIVVRLAREPNRFLATIQLGITLAGFLASATAAVSLAEPLRARLQFLGAAAGPVSIALVTVLVTASTLVVGELVPKRLGMQYARRWARLVARPLRAMAVLATPVVWFLGKATDVVVAALGGDPQVGKEEPTFGELRELIVSHSGLSDEQRRIISGALEIHERSLHEVAVPRMSVFRLRADLPVPQARSVLGESGHVRARWCPVTSWTTRSGWCTCAICSGTTARSPTWRARRCCCPTACGSPARCRG
;
A
#
# COMPACT_ATOMS: atom_id res chain seq x y z
N MET A 1 33.47 -41.92 15.66
CA MET A 1 32.45 -42.17 14.61
C MET A 1 31.02 -41.88 15.06
N THR A 2 30.69 -41.89 16.37
CA THR A 2 29.35 -41.58 16.89
C THR A 2 28.89 -40.13 16.66
N GLY A 3 29.80 -39.16 16.60
CA GLY A 3 29.46 -37.74 16.33
C GLY A 3 29.18 -37.40 14.86
N TYR A 4 29.75 -38.13 13.91
CA TYR A 4 29.64 -37.78 12.48
C TYR A 4 28.19 -37.89 11.97
N TRP A 5 27.47 -38.93 12.40
CA TRP A 5 26.05 -39.11 12.03
C TRP A 5 25.14 -38.07 12.68
N THR A 6 25.46 -37.64 13.91
CA THR A 6 24.70 -36.57 14.57
C THR A 6 24.95 -35.22 13.88
N ASP A 7 26.18 -34.94 13.46
CA ASP A 7 26.51 -33.70 12.75
C ASP A 7 25.86 -33.67 11.37
N LEU A 8 25.87 -34.80 10.65
CA LEU A 8 25.19 -34.92 9.37
C LEU A 8 23.67 -34.77 9.50
N ALA A 9 23.07 -35.37 10.54
CA ALA A 9 21.65 -35.21 10.83
C ALA A 9 21.31 -33.76 11.18
N LEU A 10 22.15 -33.09 11.98
CA LEU A 10 22.00 -31.68 12.33
C LEU A 10 22.06 -30.79 11.08
N VAL A 11 23.05 -30.99 10.21
CA VAL A 11 23.16 -30.26 8.94
C VAL A 11 21.91 -30.50 8.09
N ALA A 12 21.47 -31.74 7.94
CA ALA A 12 20.26 -32.06 7.16
C ALA A 12 19.02 -31.34 7.71
N VAL A 13 18.82 -31.34 9.04
CA VAL A 13 17.71 -30.63 9.68
C VAL A 13 17.82 -29.12 9.47
N LEU A 14 19.01 -28.53 9.62
CA LEU A 14 19.22 -27.10 9.41
C LEU A 14 18.95 -26.68 7.96
N VAL A 15 19.34 -27.51 6.99
CA VAL A 15 19.06 -27.28 5.56
C VAL A 15 17.56 -27.38 5.28
N LEU A 16 16.85 -28.33 5.89
CA LEU A 16 15.40 -28.45 5.75
C LEU A 16 14.66 -27.27 6.39
N ILE A 17 15.13 -26.78 7.55
CA ILE A 17 14.59 -25.57 8.18
C ILE A 17 14.83 -24.37 7.28
N ASN A 18 16.04 -24.20 6.76
CA ASN A 18 16.36 -23.12 5.81
C ASN A 18 15.42 -23.19 4.58
N GLY A 19 15.25 -24.37 4.00
CA GLY A 19 14.31 -24.61 2.91
C GLY A 19 12.87 -24.29 3.25
N ALA A 20 12.39 -24.70 4.42
CA ALA A 20 11.05 -24.37 4.87
C ALA A 20 10.85 -22.85 4.99
N LEU A 21 11.82 -22.14 5.56
CA LEU A 21 11.79 -20.67 5.70
C LEU A 21 11.85 -19.96 4.35
N SER A 22 12.76 -20.39 3.48
CA SER A 22 12.95 -19.86 2.12
C SER A 22 11.72 -20.08 1.23
N GLY A 23 11.12 -21.28 1.29
CA GLY A 23 9.85 -21.56 0.63
C GLY A 23 8.70 -20.74 1.21
N SER A 24 8.73 -20.44 2.51
CA SER A 24 7.71 -19.60 3.16
C SER A 24 7.80 -18.15 2.70
N GLU A 25 9.01 -17.60 2.59
CA GLU A 25 9.23 -16.26 2.02
C GLU A 25 8.55 -16.15 0.65
N ALA A 26 8.87 -17.08 -0.26
CA ALA A 26 8.33 -17.07 -1.61
C ALA A 26 6.81 -17.33 -1.65
N ALA A 27 6.29 -18.21 -0.78
CA ALA A 27 4.86 -18.46 -0.67
C ALA A 27 4.08 -17.20 -0.24
N PHE A 28 4.60 -16.44 0.72
CA PHE A 28 3.93 -15.22 1.20
C PHE A 28 4.02 -14.08 0.19
N ILE A 29 5.13 -13.96 -0.54
CA ILE A 29 5.25 -12.99 -1.66
C ILE A 29 4.27 -13.33 -2.80
N ALA A 30 4.02 -14.62 -3.04
CA ALA A 30 3.11 -15.08 -4.08
C ALA A 30 1.61 -14.98 -3.71
N LEU A 31 1.27 -14.73 -2.44
CA LEU A 31 -0.13 -14.58 -2.01
C LEU A 31 -0.69 -13.23 -2.48
N GLY A 32 -1.73 -13.29 -3.30
CA GLY A 32 -2.45 -12.09 -3.75
C GLY A 32 -3.44 -11.56 -2.71
N GLU A 33 -3.74 -10.26 -2.80
CA GLU A 33 -4.72 -9.58 -1.93
C GLU A 33 -6.12 -10.23 -1.99
N GLU A 34 -6.55 -10.70 -3.16
CA GLU A 34 -7.82 -11.43 -3.32
C GLU A 34 -7.86 -12.72 -2.49
N GLN A 35 -6.77 -13.50 -2.51
CA GLN A 35 -6.65 -14.75 -1.77
C GLN A 35 -6.65 -14.50 -0.27
N LEU A 36 -5.98 -13.44 0.19
CA LEU A 36 -5.97 -13.03 1.59
C LEU A 36 -7.36 -12.63 2.07
N ARG A 37 -8.11 -11.85 1.28
CA ARG A 37 -9.50 -11.48 1.58
C ARG A 37 -10.41 -12.70 1.65
N GLU A 38 -10.22 -13.67 0.76
CA GLU A 38 -10.96 -14.94 0.79
C GLU A 38 -10.66 -15.73 2.07
N MET A 39 -9.37 -15.83 2.45
CA MET A 39 -8.92 -16.46 3.70
C MET A 39 -9.45 -15.75 4.94
N GLU A 40 -9.60 -14.43 4.91
CA GLU A 40 -10.16 -13.64 6.01
C GLU A 40 -11.67 -13.87 6.18
N ARG A 41 -12.42 -13.96 5.07
CA ARG A 41 -13.88 -14.13 5.09
C ARG A 41 -14.32 -15.57 5.39
N ARG A 42 -13.67 -16.55 4.77
CA ARG A 42 -14.09 -17.96 4.77
C ARG A 42 -13.15 -18.88 5.55
N GLY A 43 -12.02 -18.37 6.02
CA GLY A 43 -10.96 -19.16 6.61
C GLY A 43 -11.10 -19.42 8.11
N GLY A 44 -10.38 -20.44 8.56
CA GLY A 44 -10.29 -20.83 9.98
C GLY A 44 -9.23 -20.06 10.77
N GLY A 45 -8.94 -20.52 11.98
CA GLY A 45 -7.94 -19.89 12.85
C GLY A 45 -6.53 -19.83 12.25
N VAL A 46 -6.13 -20.82 11.43
CA VAL A 46 -4.84 -20.82 10.72
C VAL A 46 -4.79 -19.73 9.65
N ASP A 47 -5.88 -19.52 8.93
CA ASP A 47 -5.96 -18.51 7.86
C ASP A 47 -5.84 -17.10 8.41
N ARG A 48 -6.44 -16.84 9.59
CA ARG A 48 -6.25 -15.57 10.28
C ARG A 48 -4.78 -15.30 10.65
N ILE A 49 -4.03 -16.36 10.99
CA ILE A 49 -2.59 -16.22 11.27
C ILE A 49 -1.83 -15.90 9.99
N VAL A 50 -2.14 -16.56 8.88
CA VAL A 50 -1.54 -16.25 7.56
C VAL A 50 -1.82 -14.80 7.17
N VAL A 51 -3.07 -14.35 7.25
CA VAL A 51 -3.46 -12.97 6.91
C VAL A 51 -2.70 -11.97 7.79
N ARG A 52 -2.58 -12.23 9.09
CA ARG A 52 -1.84 -11.34 10.00
C ARG A 52 -0.35 -11.27 9.66
N LEU A 53 0.28 -12.41 9.35
CA LEU A 53 1.69 -12.46 8.94
C LEU A 53 1.90 -11.72 7.61
N ALA A 54 0.98 -11.87 6.66
CA ALA A 54 1.05 -11.22 5.35
C ALA A 54 0.84 -9.69 5.42
N ARG A 55 0.02 -9.21 6.36
CA ARG A 55 -0.23 -7.77 6.56
C ARG A 55 0.89 -7.03 7.31
N GLU A 56 1.86 -7.73 7.88
CA GLU A 56 3.06 -7.15 8.50
C GLU A 56 4.34 -7.57 7.75
N PRO A 57 4.46 -7.28 6.43
CA PRO A 57 5.49 -7.88 5.56
C PRO A 57 6.91 -7.53 6.01
N ASN A 58 7.16 -6.29 6.44
CA ASN A 58 8.51 -5.87 6.88
C ASN A 58 9.01 -6.68 8.08
N ARG A 59 8.17 -6.87 9.10
CA ARG A 59 8.53 -7.64 10.30
C ARG A 59 8.66 -9.14 9.99
N PHE A 60 7.75 -9.63 9.16
CA PHE A 60 7.73 -11.02 8.70
C PHE A 60 9.01 -11.36 7.91
N LEU A 61 9.32 -10.57 6.88
CA LEU A 61 10.50 -10.75 6.03
C LEU A 61 11.79 -10.64 6.85
N ALA A 62 11.90 -9.65 7.74
CA ALA A 62 13.06 -9.53 8.62
C ALA A 62 13.27 -10.76 9.51
N THR A 63 12.19 -11.33 10.06
CA THR A 63 12.25 -12.52 10.91
C THR A 63 12.68 -13.75 10.10
N ILE A 64 12.07 -13.99 8.94
CA ILE A 64 12.43 -15.13 8.09
C ILE A 64 13.86 -15.00 7.59
N GLN A 65 14.27 -13.81 7.15
CA GLN A 65 15.63 -13.58 6.68
C GLN A 65 16.65 -13.89 7.77
N LEU A 66 16.42 -13.43 9.00
CA LEU A 66 17.24 -13.77 10.15
C LEU A 66 17.32 -15.29 10.36
N GLY A 67 16.20 -15.99 10.26
CA GLY A 67 16.14 -17.45 10.38
C GLY A 67 16.90 -18.18 9.27
N ILE A 68 16.77 -17.75 8.02
CA ILE A 68 17.50 -18.30 6.86
C ILE A 68 19.00 -18.10 7.08
N THR A 69 19.41 -16.89 7.45
CA THR A 69 20.82 -16.56 7.72
C THR A 69 21.40 -17.41 8.84
N LEU A 70 20.70 -17.52 9.99
CA LEU A 70 21.16 -18.33 11.12
C LEU A 70 21.24 -19.83 10.76
N ALA A 71 20.19 -20.39 10.15
CA ALA A 71 20.15 -21.79 9.76
C ALA A 71 21.24 -22.11 8.73
N GLY A 72 21.42 -21.23 7.74
CA GLY A 72 22.46 -21.36 6.71
C GLY A 72 23.87 -21.30 7.30
N PHE A 73 24.15 -20.34 8.19
CA PHE A 73 25.46 -20.24 8.84
C PHE A 73 25.76 -21.45 9.72
N LEU A 74 24.81 -21.90 10.54
CA LEU A 74 24.99 -23.08 11.39
C LEU A 74 25.20 -24.35 10.56
N ALA A 75 24.44 -24.53 9.47
CA ALA A 75 24.59 -25.67 8.57
C ALA A 75 25.97 -25.65 7.90
N SER A 76 26.40 -24.50 7.38
CA SER A 76 27.69 -24.33 6.72
C SER A 76 28.86 -24.56 7.69
N ALA A 77 28.80 -23.97 8.89
CA ALA A 77 29.83 -24.14 9.92
C ALA A 77 29.97 -25.60 10.35
N THR A 78 28.84 -26.28 10.62
CA THR A 78 28.84 -27.70 11.01
C THR A 78 29.34 -28.59 9.87
N ALA A 79 28.94 -28.30 8.63
CA ALA A 79 29.36 -29.05 7.46
C ALA A 79 30.85 -28.89 7.16
N ALA A 80 31.39 -27.67 7.29
CA ALA A 80 32.81 -27.40 7.06
C ALA A 80 33.71 -28.17 8.03
N VAL A 81 33.34 -28.26 9.31
CA VAL A 81 34.12 -28.98 10.33
C VAL A 81 33.97 -30.50 10.16
N SER A 82 32.77 -30.99 9.86
CA SER A 82 32.46 -32.42 9.93
C SER A 82 32.76 -33.18 8.62
N LEU A 83 32.61 -32.53 7.45
CA LEU A 83 32.77 -33.17 6.15
C LEU A 83 34.18 -33.00 5.54
N ALA A 84 34.97 -32.03 6.00
CA ALA A 84 36.31 -31.78 5.45
C ALA A 84 37.33 -32.87 5.82
N GLU A 85 37.26 -33.39 7.04
CA GLU A 85 38.22 -34.37 7.57
C GLU A 85 38.23 -35.72 6.82
N PRO A 86 37.07 -36.37 6.54
CA PRO A 86 37.07 -37.63 5.79
C PRO A 86 37.52 -37.45 4.33
N LEU A 87 37.27 -36.27 3.74
CA LEU A 87 37.72 -35.99 2.36
C LEU A 87 39.23 -35.77 2.31
N ARG A 88 39.79 -35.06 3.31
CA ARG A 88 41.24 -34.90 3.46
C ARG A 88 41.99 -36.23 3.54
N ALA A 89 41.44 -37.21 4.27
CA ALA A 89 42.01 -38.55 4.35
C ALA A 89 42.04 -39.28 2.99
N ARG A 90 41.07 -39.01 2.10
CA ARG A 90 41.02 -39.59 0.74
C ARG A 90 41.93 -38.88 -0.25
N LEU A 91 42.27 -37.62 0.01
CA LEU A 91 43.13 -36.78 -0.84
C LEU A 91 44.59 -36.73 -0.38
N GLN A 92 45.02 -37.63 0.51
CA GLN A 92 46.40 -37.67 1.04
C GLN A 92 47.48 -37.76 -0.06
N PHE A 93 47.15 -38.28 -1.24
CA PHE A 93 48.04 -38.33 -2.40
C PHE A 93 48.46 -36.95 -2.94
N LEU A 94 47.76 -35.87 -2.58
CA LEU A 94 48.10 -34.47 -2.94
C LEU A 94 49.12 -33.82 -2.00
N GLY A 95 49.59 -34.50 -0.95
CA GLY A 95 50.56 -33.94 0.00
C GLY A 95 50.04 -32.67 0.69
N ALA A 96 50.81 -31.58 0.63
CA ALA A 96 50.46 -30.30 1.26
C ALA A 96 49.18 -29.65 0.68
N ALA A 97 48.83 -29.96 -0.57
CA ALA A 97 47.63 -29.43 -1.22
C ALA A 97 46.34 -30.18 -0.81
N ALA A 98 46.45 -31.34 -0.17
CA ALA A 98 45.31 -32.18 0.20
C ALA A 98 44.30 -31.46 1.11
N GLY A 99 44.78 -30.66 2.06
CA GLY A 99 43.92 -29.90 2.98
C GLY A 99 43.10 -28.82 2.26
N PRO A 100 43.75 -27.83 1.60
CA PRO A 100 43.05 -26.77 0.89
C PRO A 100 42.10 -27.26 -0.21
N VAL A 101 42.51 -28.27 -0.99
CA VAL A 101 41.68 -28.84 -2.07
C VAL A 101 40.46 -29.57 -1.52
N SER A 102 40.61 -30.31 -0.41
CA SER A 102 39.48 -30.99 0.24
C SER A 102 38.46 -29.99 0.76
N ILE A 103 38.92 -28.92 1.43
CA ILE A 103 38.04 -27.87 1.95
C ILE A 103 37.30 -27.17 0.81
N ALA A 104 38.01 -26.79 -0.25
CA ALA A 104 37.40 -26.14 -1.42
C ALA A 104 36.34 -27.04 -2.08
N LEU A 105 36.66 -28.31 -2.31
CA LEU A 105 35.75 -29.26 -2.95
C LEU A 105 34.50 -29.54 -2.09
N VAL A 106 34.67 -29.77 -0.79
CA VAL A 106 33.55 -29.93 0.16
C VAL A 106 32.69 -28.67 0.16
N THR A 107 33.31 -27.49 0.23
CA THR A 107 32.59 -26.22 0.27
C THR A 107 31.73 -26.04 -0.98
N VAL A 108 32.27 -26.30 -2.17
CA VAL A 108 31.51 -26.19 -3.43
C VAL A 108 30.35 -27.19 -3.47
N LEU A 109 30.59 -28.46 -3.14
CA LEU A 109 29.57 -29.51 -3.15
C LEU A 109 28.45 -29.25 -2.14
N VAL A 110 28.80 -28.88 -0.91
CA VAL A 110 27.85 -28.54 0.14
C VAL A 110 27.09 -27.28 -0.24
N THR A 111 27.75 -26.23 -0.72
CA THR A 111 27.09 -24.98 -1.14
C THR A 111 26.10 -25.24 -2.28
N ALA A 112 26.50 -25.99 -3.31
CA ALA A 112 25.60 -26.33 -4.41
C ALA A 112 24.40 -27.14 -3.94
N SER A 113 24.62 -28.14 -3.08
CA SER A 113 23.55 -28.99 -2.54
C SER A 113 22.59 -28.20 -1.63
N THR A 114 23.12 -27.35 -0.75
CA THR A 114 22.34 -26.51 0.16
C THR A 114 21.58 -25.42 -0.57
N LEU A 115 22.16 -24.82 -1.61
CA LEU A 115 21.47 -23.84 -2.45
C LEU A 115 20.30 -24.47 -3.22
N VAL A 116 20.52 -25.64 -3.82
CA VAL A 116 19.46 -26.33 -4.60
C VAL A 116 18.36 -26.84 -3.69
N VAL A 117 18.70 -27.63 -2.66
CA VAL A 117 17.73 -28.33 -1.79
C VAL A 117 17.18 -27.39 -0.72
N GLY A 118 18.01 -26.52 -0.16
CA GLY A 118 17.66 -25.61 0.93
C GLY A 118 17.13 -24.26 0.47
N GLU A 119 17.18 -23.91 -0.82
CA GLU A 119 16.68 -22.60 -1.26
C GLU A 119 15.86 -22.66 -2.55
N LEU A 120 16.45 -23.09 -3.66
CA LEU A 120 15.83 -22.97 -4.99
C LEU A 120 14.59 -23.86 -5.15
N VAL A 121 14.68 -25.13 -4.72
CA VAL A 121 13.55 -26.07 -4.81
C VAL A 121 12.40 -25.64 -3.89
N PRO A 122 12.63 -25.34 -2.60
CA PRO A 122 11.57 -24.86 -1.71
C PRO A 122 10.94 -23.55 -2.16
N LYS A 123 11.71 -22.58 -2.69
CA LYS A 123 11.14 -21.34 -3.24
C LYS A 123 10.16 -21.62 -4.37
N ARG A 124 10.55 -22.50 -5.32
CA ARG A 124 9.66 -22.90 -6.42
C ARG A 124 8.39 -23.59 -5.92
N LEU A 125 8.50 -24.52 -4.98
CA LEU A 125 7.34 -25.21 -4.39
C LEU A 125 6.45 -24.25 -3.61
N GLY A 126 7.04 -23.31 -2.86
CA GLY A 126 6.34 -22.27 -2.12
C GLY A 126 5.52 -21.38 -3.04
N MET A 127 6.07 -20.95 -4.17
CA MET A 127 5.34 -20.16 -5.17
C MET A 127 4.20 -20.95 -5.83
N GLN A 128 4.43 -22.22 -6.19
CA GLN A 128 3.43 -23.06 -6.85
C GLN A 128 2.24 -23.39 -5.92
N TYR A 129 2.51 -23.59 -4.63
CA TYR A 129 1.51 -24.00 -3.64
C TYR A 129 1.35 -22.99 -2.51
N ALA A 130 1.39 -21.70 -2.81
CA ALA A 130 1.43 -20.59 -1.84
C ALA A 130 0.43 -20.73 -0.70
N ARG A 131 -0.86 -20.93 -1.00
CA ARG A 131 -1.92 -21.04 0.03
C ARG A 131 -1.74 -22.24 0.95
N ARG A 132 -1.37 -23.40 0.39
CA ARG A 132 -1.18 -24.64 1.17
C ARG A 132 0.09 -24.56 2.00
N TRP A 133 1.17 -24.03 1.42
CA TRP A 133 2.43 -23.82 2.10
C TRP A 133 2.26 -22.86 3.27
N ALA A 134 1.70 -21.66 3.03
CA ALA A 134 1.46 -20.65 4.05
C ALA A 134 0.65 -21.19 5.24
N ARG A 135 -0.40 -21.98 4.99
CA ARG A 135 -1.18 -22.63 6.05
C ARG A 135 -0.36 -23.61 6.89
N LEU A 136 0.51 -24.39 6.25
CA LEU A 136 1.38 -25.36 6.94
C LEU A 136 2.37 -24.64 7.86
N VAL A 137 2.97 -23.55 7.39
CA VAL A 137 4.03 -22.83 8.11
C VAL A 137 3.52 -21.71 9.02
N ALA A 138 2.23 -21.36 8.97
CA ALA A 138 1.65 -20.24 9.70
C ALA A 138 1.93 -20.25 11.21
N ARG A 139 1.73 -21.41 11.86
CA ARG A 139 1.92 -21.56 13.31
C ARG A 139 3.39 -21.48 13.72
N PRO A 140 4.32 -22.29 13.14
CA PRO A 140 5.73 -22.19 13.51
C PRO A 140 6.31 -20.81 13.20
N LEU A 141 5.94 -20.19 12.08
CA LEU A 141 6.39 -18.83 11.75
C LEU A 141 5.87 -17.78 12.72
N ARG A 142 4.62 -17.88 13.17
CA ARG A 142 4.11 -16.97 14.20
C ARG A 142 4.90 -17.09 15.50
N ALA A 143 5.21 -18.31 15.94
CA ALA A 143 6.02 -18.53 17.14
C ALA A 143 7.43 -17.92 16.96
N MET A 144 8.06 -18.17 15.81
CA MET A 144 9.37 -17.60 15.48
C MET A 144 9.34 -16.06 15.44
N ALA A 145 8.31 -15.46 14.83
CA ALA A 145 8.12 -14.01 14.78
C ALA A 145 8.00 -13.38 16.18
N VAL A 146 7.27 -14.02 17.09
CA VAL A 146 7.16 -13.56 18.48
C VAL A 146 8.52 -13.67 19.20
N LEU A 147 9.22 -14.78 19.05
CA LEU A 147 10.52 -15.01 19.69
C LEU A 147 11.61 -14.07 19.15
N ALA A 148 11.62 -13.80 17.85
CA ALA A 148 12.60 -12.93 17.22
C ALA A 148 12.27 -11.43 17.37
N THR A 149 11.10 -11.07 17.92
CA THR A 149 10.68 -9.68 18.09
C THR A 149 11.73 -8.79 18.77
N PRO A 150 12.31 -9.14 19.93
CA PRO A 150 13.32 -8.30 20.57
C PRO A 150 14.57 -8.12 19.70
N VAL A 151 14.98 -9.19 19.01
CA VAL A 151 16.16 -9.18 18.13
C VAL A 151 15.91 -8.29 16.91
N VAL A 152 14.77 -8.46 16.24
CA VAL A 152 14.37 -7.66 15.08
C VAL A 152 14.18 -6.19 15.46
N TRP A 153 13.64 -5.89 16.64
CA TRP A 153 13.53 -4.52 17.14
C TRP A 153 14.90 -3.89 17.36
N PHE A 154 15.82 -4.62 18.00
CA PHE A 154 17.18 -4.15 18.23
C PHE A 154 17.93 -3.91 16.92
N LEU A 155 17.85 -4.85 15.97
CA LEU A 155 18.43 -4.70 14.64
C LEU A 155 17.81 -3.52 13.89
N GLY A 156 16.48 -3.36 13.96
CA GLY A 156 15.78 -2.23 13.35
C GLY A 156 16.29 -0.89 13.89
N LYS A 157 16.48 -0.78 15.21
CA LYS A 157 17.07 0.41 15.82
C LYS A 157 18.52 0.64 15.40
N ALA A 158 19.33 -0.40 15.32
CA ALA A 158 20.69 -0.29 14.83
C ALA A 158 20.72 0.20 13.37
N THR A 159 19.86 -0.35 12.51
CA THR A 159 19.70 0.10 11.12
C THR A 159 19.25 1.54 11.05
N ASP A 160 18.24 1.95 11.83
CA ASP A 160 17.76 3.33 11.86
C ASP A 160 18.90 4.32 12.23
N VAL A 161 19.77 3.95 13.19
CA VAL A 161 20.94 4.75 13.58
C VAL A 161 21.97 4.84 12.44
N VAL A 162 22.27 3.72 11.77
CA VAL A 162 23.22 3.70 10.65
C VAL A 162 22.70 4.50 9.47
N VAL A 163 21.41 4.38 9.14
CA VAL A 163 20.75 5.15 8.08
C VAL A 163 20.81 6.64 8.39
N ALA A 164 20.48 7.03 9.63
CA ALA A 164 20.58 8.43 10.06
C ALA A 164 22.02 8.95 10.01
N ALA A 165 23.01 8.13 10.40
CA ALA A 165 24.43 8.50 10.34
C ALA A 165 24.94 8.67 8.90
N LEU A 166 24.38 7.93 7.94
CA LEU A 166 24.67 8.08 6.51
C LEU A 166 23.85 9.19 5.83
N GLY A 167 23.01 9.91 6.58
CA GLY A 167 22.18 11.01 6.07
C GLY A 167 20.87 10.59 5.40
N GLY A 168 20.45 9.33 5.55
CA GLY A 168 19.15 8.84 5.08
C GLY A 168 18.05 9.06 6.13
N ASP A 169 16.79 9.07 5.67
CA ASP A 169 15.63 9.11 6.56
C ASP A 169 15.11 7.69 6.86
N PRO A 170 15.20 7.22 8.11
CA PRO A 170 14.74 5.88 8.49
C PRO A 170 13.22 5.71 8.56
N GLN A 171 12.42 6.75 8.28
CA GLN A 171 10.96 6.67 8.20
C GLN A 171 10.42 6.34 6.80
N VAL A 172 11.25 6.50 5.76
CA VAL A 172 10.86 6.22 4.38
C VAL A 172 10.47 4.74 4.22
N GLY A 173 9.24 4.47 3.78
CA GLY A 173 8.68 3.12 3.59
C GLY A 173 8.01 2.47 4.82
N LYS A 174 7.92 3.18 5.95
CA LYS A 174 7.11 2.77 7.13
C LYS A 174 5.69 3.36 7.11
N GLU A 175 5.44 4.37 6.28
CA GLU A 175 4.16 5.06 6.15
C GLU A 175 3.27 4.42 5.08
N GLU A 176 1.94 4.45 5.29
CA GLU A 176 1.00 4.05 4.25
C GLU A 176 1.14 5.01 3.06
N PRO A 177 1.13 4.50 1.80
CA PRO A 177 1.30 5.36 0.64
C PRO A 177 0.22 6.44 0.63
N THR A 178 0.65 7.68 0.46
CA THR A 178 -0.27 8.82 0.48
C THR A 178 -1.17 8.76 -0.76
N PHE A 179 -2.37 9.34 -0.70
CA PHE A 179 -3.30 9.40 -1.84
C PHE A 179 -2.64 9.93 -3.14
N GLY A 180 -1.67 10.84 -3.03
CA GLY A 180 -0.87 11.33 -4.15
C GLY A 180 -0.01 10.25 -4.82
N GLU A 181 0.65 9.38 -4.05
CA GLU A 181 1.45 8.27 -4.56
C GLU A 181 0.56 7.20 -5.19
N LEU A 182 -0.62 6.95 -4.58
CA LEU A 182 -1.63 6.04 -5.13
C LEU A 182 -2.13 6.49 -6.51
N ARG A 183 -2.31 7.80 -6.69
CA ARG A 183 -2.68 8.41 -7.98
C ARG A 183 -1.59 8.18 -9.03
N GLU A 184 -0.32 8.34 -8.66
CA GLU A 184 0.81 8.15 -9.56
C GLU A 184 0.97 6.68 -10.00
N LEU A 185 0.75 5.73 -9.10
CA LEU A 185 0.68 4.30 -9.41
C LEU A 185 -0.44 3.95 -10.40
N ILE A 186 -1.59 4.60 -10.29
CA ILE A 186 -2.74 4.35 -11.18
C ILE A 186 -2.52 4.97 -12.57
N VAL A 187 -1.94 6.18 -12.62
CA VAL A 187 -1.66 6.88 -13.87
C VAL A 187 -0.56 6.16 -14.67
N SER A 188 0.43 5.57 -13.99
CA SER A 188 1.52 4.81 -14.63
C SER A 188 1.12 3.42 -15.13
N HIS A 189 -0.08 2.92 -14.79
CA HIS A 189 -0.50 1.59 -15.23
C HIS A 189 -0.92 1.59 -16.71
N SER A 190 -0.20 0.83 -17.54
CA SER A 190 -0.37 0.76 -19.00
C SER A 190 -1.61 0.01 -19.47
N GLY A 191 -2.30 -0.71 -18.58
CA GLY A 191 -3.52 -1.47 -18.88
C GLY A 191 -4.82 -0.66 -18.87
N LEU A 192 -4.78 0.63 -18.54
CA LEU A 192 -5.95 1.50 -18.43
C LEU A 192 -6.05 2.45 -19.62
N SER A 193 -7.25 2.62 -20.18
CA SER A 193 -7.53 3.67 -21.15
C SER A 193 -7.53 5.06 -20.48
N ASP A 194 -7.32 6.11 -21.28
CA ASP A 194 -7.29 7.49 -20.76
C ASP A 194 -8.62 7.90 -20.10
N GLU A 195 -9.75 7.33 -20.56
CA GLU A 195 -11.06 7.54 -19.93
C GLU A 195 -11.13 6.89 -18.54
N GLN A 196 -10.65 5.64 -18.43
CA GLN A 196 -10.60 4.92 -17.15
C GLN A 196 -9.69 5.64 -16.15
N ARG A 197 -8.53 6.13 -16.60
CA ARG A 197 -7.61 6.93 -15.78
C ARG A 197 -8.28 8.21 -15.27
N ARG A 198 -9.04 8.92 -16.10
CA ARG A 198 -9.77 10.13 -15.69
C ARG A 198 -10.88 9.83 -14.69
N ILE A 199 -11.62 8.74 -14.88
CA ILE A 199 -12.68 8.33 -13.95
C ILE A 199 -12.09 7.94 -12.59
N ILE A 200 -11.05 7.10 -12.57
CA ILE A 200 -10.45 6.63 -11.31
C ILE A 200 -9.77 7.78 -10.56
N SER A 201 -9.02 8.64 -11.26
CA SER A 201 -8.40 9.81 -10.63
C SER A 201 -9.46 10.80 -10.11
N GLY A 202 -10.52 11.08 -10.88
CA GLY A 202 -11.63 11.92 -10.42
C GLY A 202 -12.38 11.33 -9.21
N ALA A 203 -12.54 10.01 -9.14
CA ALA A 203 -13.16 9.34 -8.00
C ALA A 203 -12.34 9.48 -6.71
N LEU A 204 -11.00 9.43 -6.81
CA LEU A 204 -10.11 9.65 -5.67
C LEU A 204 -10.13 11.10 -5.20
N GLU A 205 -10.20 12.07 -6.13
CA GLU A 205 -10.30 13.50 -5.80
C GLU A 205 -11.55 13.86 -5.00
N ILE A 206 -12.65 13.10 -5.09
CA ILE A 206 -13.88 13.38 -4.34
C ILE A 206 -13.65 13.33 -2.82
N HIS A 207 -12.69 12.53 -2.35
CA HIS A 207 -12.38 12.46 -0.92
C HIS A 207 -11.67 13.72 -0.40
N GLU A 208 -10.86 14.35 -1.26
CA GLU A 208 -10.09 15.55 -0.92
C GLU A 208 -10.88 16.85 -1.18
N ARG A 209 -11.85 16.82 -2.10
CA ARG A 209 -12.68 17.98 -2.40
C ARG A 209 -13.63 18.28 -1.27
N SER A 210 -13.52 19.49 -0.76
CA SER A 210 -14.45 20.01 0.22
C SER A 210 -15.80 20.38 -0.44
N LEU A 211 -16.89 20.34 0.34
CA LEU A 211 -18.24 20.66 -0.17
C LEU A 211 -18.31 22.05 -0.83
N HIS A 212 -17.50 23.01 -0.39
CA HIS A 212 -17.50 24.37 -0.92
C HIS A 212 -16.90 24.48 -2.33
N GLU A 213 -16.10 23.51 -2.76
CA GLU A 213 -15.51 23.46 -4.11
C GLU A 213 -16.49 22.92 -5.16
N VAL A 214 -17.50 22.16 -4.73
CA VAL A 214 -18.47 21.51 -5.62
C VAL A 214 -19.86 22.15 -5.53
N ALA A 215 -20.20 22.74 -4.38
CA ALA A 215 -21.50 23.36 -4.17
C ALA A 215 -21.65 24.63 -5.02
N VAL A 216 -22.83 24.79 -5.64
CA VAL A 216 -23.21 26.05 -6.29
C VAL A 216 -23.32 27.14 -5.20
N PRO A 217 -22.56 28.25 -5.30
CA PRO A 217 -22.62 29.33 -4.32
C PRO A 217 -24.05 29.81 -4.09
N ARG A 218 -24.43 30.11 -2.84
CA ARG A 218 -25.83 30.49 -2.51
C ARG A 218 -26.36 31.65 -3.36
N MET A 219 -25.48 32.55 -3.82
CA MET A 219 -25.83 33.71 -4.64
C MET A 219 -26.11 33.37 -6.11
N SER A 220 -25.63 32.23 -6.61
CA SER A 220 -25.88 31.75 -7.97
C SER A 220 -26.97 30.68 -8.05
N VAL A 221 -27.57 30.29 -6.92
CA VAL A 221 -28.73 29.39 -6.90
C VAL A 221 -29.96 30.12 -7.45
N PHE A 222 -30.58 29.53 -8.46
CA PHE A 222 -31.85 30.00 -9.01
C PHE A 222 -32.99 29.90 -7.98
N ARG A 223 -33.77 30.97 -7.86
CA ARG A 223 -34.81 31.13 -6.83
C ARG A 223 -36.13 31.53 -7.47
N LEU A 224 -37.22 30.94 -7.00
CA LEU A 224 -38.58 31.35 -7.31
C LEU A 224 -39.14 32.18 -6.15
N ARG A 225 -39.86 33.26 -6.49
CA ARG A 225 -40.56 34.07 -5.49
C ARG A 225 -41.79 33.32 -4.97
N ALA A 226 -42.09 33.51 -3.70
CA ALA A 226 -43.21 32.84 -3.05
C ALA A 226 -44.60 33.34 -3.44
N ASP A 227 -44.70 34.56 -3.95
CA ASP A 227 -45.94 35.21 -4.36
C ASP A 227 -46.29 34.98 -5.83
N LEU A 228 -45.45 34.26 -6.59
CA LEU A 228 -45.73 33.95 -7.99
C LEU A 228 -46.89 32.93 -8.08
N PRO A 229 -47.96 33.26 -8.84
CA PRO A 229 -49.00 32.29 -9.17
C PRO A 229 -48.39 31.06 -9.86
N VAL A 230 -48.90 29.87 -9.53
CA VAL A 230 -48.40 28.59 -10.06
C VAL A 230 -48.20 28.57 -11.59
N PRO A 231 -49.11 29.12 -12.42
CA PRO A 231 -48.92 29.15 -13.87
C PRO A 231 -47.69 29.95 -14.31
N GLN A 232 -47.41 31.08 -13.65
CA GLN A 232 -46.27 31.95 -13.94
C GLN A 232 -44.97 31.37 -13.38
N ALA A 233 -45.01 30.74 -12.21
CA ALA A 233 -43.84 30.04 -11.68
C ALA A 233 -43.38 28.88 -12.59
N ARG A 234 -44.33 28.19 -13.24
CA ARG A 234 -44.03 27.12 -14.21
C ARG A 234 -43.36 27.64 -15.48
N SER A 235 -43.82 28.76 -16.04
CA SER A 235 -43.18 29.35 -17.23
C SER A 235 -41.76 29.81 -16.91
N VAL A 236 -41.57 30.51 -15.79
CA VAL A 236 -40.26 31.00 -15.33
C VAL A 236 -39.28 29.85 -15.05
N LEU A 237 -39.73 28.75 -14.46
CA LEU A 237 -38.87 27.57 -14.26
C LEU A 237 -38.50 26.91 -15.59
N GLY A 238 -39.46 26.79 -16.53
CA GLY A 238 -39.22 26.22 -17.86
C GLY A 238 -38.21 27.02 -18.68
N GLU A 239 -38.28 28.35 -18.63
CA GLU A 239 -37.34 29.24 -19.31
C GLU A 239 -35.94 29.21 -18.68
N SER A 240 -35.85 28.95 -17.37
CA SER A 240 -34.56 28.92 -16.65
C SER A 240 -33.69 27.70 -16.96
N GLY A 241 -34.26 26.64 -17.54
CA GLY A 241 -33.56 25.36 -17.80
C GLY A 241 -33.23 24.55 -16.54
N HIS A 242 -33.63 25.00 -15.35
CA HIS A 242 -33.42 24.27 -14.10
C HIS A 242 -34.58 23.30 -13.80
N VAL A 243 -34.25 22.10 -13.34
CA VAL A 243 -35.26 21.09 -12.92
C VAL A 243 -35.83 21.40 -11.53
N ARG A 244 -35.05 22.08 -10.67
CA ARG A 244 -35.43 22.44 -9.30
C ARG A 244 -35.03 23.88 -9.01
N ALA A 245 -35.87 24.58 -8.27
CA ALA A 245 -35.62 25.93 -7.82
C ALA A 245 -35.87 26.04 -6.32
N ARG A 246 -35.10 26.90 -5.64
CA ARG A 246 -35.34 27.17 -4.23
C ARG A 246 -36.48 28.18 -4.11
N TRP A 247 -37.45 27.87 -3.25
CA TRP A 247 -38.55 28.77 -2.91
C TRP A 247 -38.07 29.81 -1.89
N CYS A 248 -38.32 31.09 -2.13
CA CYS A 248 -37.94 32.18 -1.22
C CYS A 248 -39.16 33.04 -0.83
N PRO A 249 -39.44 33.20 0.48
CA PRO A 249 -40.57 34.01 0.97
C PRO A 249 -40.39 35.50 0.68
N VAL A 250 -41.52 36.19 0.47
CA VAL A 250 -41.59 37.59 0.02
C VAL A 250 -40.87 38.55 0.98
N THR A 251 -40.89 38.25 2.29
CA THR A 251 -40.21 39.03 3.34
C THR A 251 -38.70 39.12 3.19
N SER A 252 -38.10 38.26 2.36
CA SER A 252 -36.66 38.25 2.07
C SER A 252 -36.27 39.06 0.84
N TRP A 253 -37.21 39.68 0.13
CA TRP A 253 -36.95 40.54 -1.04
C TRP A 253 -37.03 42.02 -0.65
N THR A 254 -35.94 42.58 -0.11
CA THR A 254 -35.85 44.04 0.07
C THR A 254 -35.33 44.68 -1.20
N THR A 255 -36.19 45.40 -1.91
CA THR A 255 -35.83 46.33 -2.98
C THR A 255 -35.04 47.50 -2.42
N ARG A 256 -33.71 47.38 -2.36
CA ARG A 256 -32.84 48.55 -2.25
C ARG A 256 -32.41 48.95 -3.66
N SER A 257 -33.04 50.00 -4.18
CA SER A 257 -32.64 50.77 -5.37
C SER A 257 -32.17 49.94 -6.58
N GLY A 258 -33.10 49.58 -7.47
CA GLY A 258 -32.77 49.12 -8.84
C GLY A 258 -32.09 47.76 -8.98
N TRP A 259 -31.76 47.08 -7.88
CA TRP A 259 -31.15 45.76 -7.89
C TRP A 259 -31.86 44.89 -6.86
N CYS A 260 -32.60 43.86 -7.30
CA CYS A 260 -33.24 42.91 -6.41
C CYS A 260 -32.17 42.05 -5.71
N THR A 261 -31.68 42.53 -4.56
CA THR A 261 -30.85 41.76 -3.64
C THR A 261 -31.72 41.28 -2.49
N CYS A 262 -31.71 39.96 -2.27
CA CYS A 262 -32.39 39.32 -1.16
C CYS A 262 -31.78 39.81 0.18
N ALA A 263 -32.62 40.18 1.15
CA ALA A 263 -32.32 40.87 2.41
C ALA A 263 -31.40 40.11 3.40
N ILE A 264 -30.86 38.95 3.02
CA ILE A 264 -29.94 38.15 3.85
C ILE A 264 -28.49 38.70 3.72
N CYS A 265 -28.30 39.84 3.04
CA CYS A 265 -26.99 40.42 2.71
C CYS A 265 -26.39 41.40 3.74
N SER A 266 -26.93 41.55 4.96
CA SER A 266 -26.42 42.51 5.96
C SER A 266 -25.60 41.88 7.10
N GLY A 267 -25.04 40.68 6.90
CA GLY A 267 -24.39 39.93 7.99
C GLY A 267 -23.05 39.29 7.66
N THR A 268 -22.18 39.92 6.88
CA THR A 268 -20.74 39.55 6.88
C THR A 268 -19.88 40.73 6.45
N THR A 269 -19.17 41.29 7.41
CA THR A 269 -18.14 42.31 7.27
C THR A 269 -17.05 41.83 6.32
N ALA A 270 -16.75 42.64 5.31
CA ALA A 270 -15.69 42.42 4.34
C ALA A 270 -14.30 42.41 4.99
N ARG A 271 -13.51 41.36 4.73
CA ARG A 271 -12.03 41.41 4.71
C ARG A 271 -11.49 40.44 3.65
N SER A 272 -11.38 40.89 2.41
CA SER A 272 -10.28 40.55 1.50
C SER A 272 -10.31 41.43 0.24
N PRO A 273 -9.16 41.87 -0.32
CA PRO A 273 -9.09 42.96 -1.30
C PRO A 273 -8.97 42.51 -2.77
N THR A 274 -9.45 41.33 -3.17
CA THR A 274 -9.10 40.76 -4.50
C THR A 274 -10.26 40.50 -5.48
N TRP A 275 -11.51 40.82 -5.15
CA TRP A 275 -12.61 40.61 -6.10
C TRP A 275 -12.79 41.80 -7.06
N ARG A 276 -12.05 41.75 -8.18
CA ARG A 276 -12.35 42.52 -9.40
C ARG A 276 -13.78 42.22 -9.86
N ALA A 277 -14.53 43.30 -10.09
CA ALA A 277 -15.88 43.32 -10.61
C ALA A 277 -16.06 42.41 -11.84
N ARG A 278 -16.78 41.29 -11.67
CA ARG A 278 -17.46 40.62 -12.77
C ARG A 278 -18.93 40.99 -12.72
N ARG A 279 -19.36 41.72 -13.74
CA ARG A 279 -20.73 42.15 -13.98
C ARG A 279 -21.64 40.92 -14.08
N CYS A 280 -22.64 40.81 -13.22
CA CYS A 280 -23.76 39.92 -13.44
C CYS A 280 -24.71 40.59 -14.44
N CYS A 281 -24.71 40.12 -15.70
CA CYS A 281 -25.79 40.41 -16.63
C CYS A 281 -26.98 39.50 -16.29
N CYS A 282 -28.13 40.10 -15.96
CA CYS A 282 -29.42 39.42 -15.97
C CYS A 282 -30.17 39.92 -17.21
N PRO A 283 -30.62 39.05 -18.13
CA PRO A 283 -31.48 39.47 -19.23
C PRO A 283 -32.90 39.75 -18.70
N THR A 284 -33.53 40.74 -19.31
CA THR A 284 -34.99 40.94 -19.38
C THR A 284 -35.76 41.18 -18.07
N ALA A 285 -35.93 42.47 -17.72
CA ALA A 285 -37.25 43.07 -17.50
C ALA A 285 -37.12 44.55 -17.04
N CYS A 286 -37.05 45.46 -18.00
CA CYS A 286 -37.57 46.82 -17.84
C CYS A 286 -37.97 47.31 -19.24
N GLY A 287 -39.26 47.57 -19.44
CA GLY A 287 -39.80 48.02 -20.71
C GLY A 287 -39.30 49.42 -21.10
N SER A 288 -39.25 49.65 -22.40
CA SER A 288 -38.93 50.88 -23.14
C SER A 288 -37.46 51.04 -23.62
N PRO A 289 -37.23 51.31 -24.93
CA PRO A 289 -35.92 51.31 -25.55
C PRO A 289 -35.30 52.71 -25.52
N ALA A 290 -34.31 52.94 -24.67
CA ALA A 290 -33.45 54.11 -24.81
C ALA A 290 -32.03 53.84 -24.30
N ARG A 291 -31.11 53.75 -25.27
CA ARG A 291 -29.67 54.09 -25.18
C ARG A 291 -28.88 53.50 -24.01
N CYS A 292 -27.95 52.62 -24.34
CA CYS A 292 -26.55 52.75 -23.89
C CYS A 292 -25.63 52.08 -24.91
N ARG A 293 -24.87 52.90 -25.65
CA ARG A 293 -23.60 52.54 -26.29
C ARG A 293 -22.52 52.53 -25.20
N GLY A 294 -21.49 51.68 -25.36
CA GLY A 294 -20.26 51.71 -24.55
C GLY A 294 -19.96 50.37 -23.90
#